data_AF-Q5V7U5-F1
#
_entry.id   AF-Q5V7U5-F1
#
_cell.length_a   1.000
_cell.length_b   1.000
_cell.length_c   1.000
_cell.angle_alpha   90.00
_cell.angle_beta   90.00
_cell.angle_gamma   90.00
#
_symmetry.space_group_name_H-M   'P 1'
#
loop_
_entity.id
_entity.type
_entity.pdbx_description
1 polymer ?
#
loop_
_entity_poly.entity_id
_entity_poly.type
_entity_poly.pdbx_seq_one_letter_code
_entity_poly.pdbx_strand_id
1 'polypeptide(L)'
;MTDDDIDPEDPRPTGHYPRFADNEWHYVSDELAQTISLGPAGDGEEGQDWVLTYTPERRDDDDREKVLVRLTPRALHELHIETKDLSVEQRQMGHRAECDLCGEMVDLDRAIPNARGEPCHKRCWAEYTGAPDWFSDYL
;
A
#
# COMPACT_ATOMS: atom_id res chain seq x y z
N MET A 1 -9.44 -3.98 -3.29
CA MET A 1 -9.29 -5.09 -2.34
C MET A 1 -9.20 -4.41 -0.99
N THR A 2 -10.14 -4.69 -0.10
CA THR A 2 -10.00 -4.25 1.30
C THR A 2 -8.94 -5.14 1.95
N ASP A 3 -8.14 -4.61 2.88
CA ASP A 3 -7.06 -5.35 3.57
C ASP A 3 -7.52 -6.72 4.14
N ASP A 4 -8.84 -6.89 4.38
CA ASP A 4 -9.50 -8.14 4.78
C ASP A 4 -9.32 -9.36 3.83
N ASP A 5 -8.89 -9.16 2.58
CA ASP A 5 -8.73 -10.26 1.60
C ASP A 5 -7.33 -10.93 1.63
N ILE A 6 -6.39 -10.44 2.44
CA ILE A 6 -5.01 -10.94 2.51
C ILE A 6 -4.84 -11.83 3.75
N ASP A 7 -4.40 -13.09 3.58
CA ASP A 7 -3.99 -13.93 4.72
C ASP A 7 -2.58 -13.51 5.17
N PRO A 8 -2.40 -12.94 6.37
CA PRO A 8 -1.09 -12.48 6.82
C PRO A 8 -0.07 -13.62 7.00
N GLU A 9 -0.54 -14.88 7.10
CA GLU A 9 0.33 -16.06 7.19
C GLU A 9 0.72 -16.65 5.82
N ASP A 10 0.03 -16.25 4.73
CA ASP A 10 0.45 -16.48 3.35
C ASP A 10 0.23 -15.19 2.52
N PRO A 11 0.98 -14.12 2.80
CA PRO A 11 0.71 -12.80 2.25
C PRO A 11 1.17 -12.64 0.79
N ARG A 12 1.68 -13.71 0.18
CA ARG A 12 2.23 -13.66 -1.17
C ARG A 12 1.09 -13.43 -2.17
N PRO A 13 1.20 -12.40 -3.04
CA PRO A 13 0.19 -12.19 -4.07
C PRO A 13 0.04 -13.39 -5.00
N THR A 14 -1.17 -13.59 -5.52
CA THR A 14 -1.41 -14.62 -6.54
C THR A 14 -0.63 -14.27 -7.81
N GLY A 15 0.29 -15.14 -8.23
CA GLY A 15 1.12 -14.90 -9.42
C GLY A 15 2.34 -15.79 -9.49
N HIS A 16 3.15 -15.61 -10.54
CA HIS A 16 4.36 -16.40 -10.77
C HIS A 16 5.61 -15.58 -10.39
N TYR A 17 6.14 -15.82 -9.18
CA TYR A 17 7.30 -15.11 -8.60
C TYR A 17 8.50 -16.05 -8.36
N PRO A 18 9.09 -16.66 -9.40
CA PRO A 18 10.05 -17.75 -9.26
C PRO A 18 11.36 -17.31 -8.59
N ARG A 19 11.73 -16.03 -8.71
CA ARG A 19 12.92 -15.48 -8.04
C ARG A 19 12.75 -15.35 -6.52
N PHE A 20 11.51 -15.22 -6.06
CA PHE A 20 11.16 -14.93 -4.67
C PHE A 20 10.27 -16.02 -4.05
N ALA A 21 10.21 -17.20 -4.70
CA ALA A 21 9.30 -18.26 -4.34
C ALA A 21 9.61 -18.85 -2.95
N ASP A 22 10.89 -18.88 -2.58
CA ASP A 22 11.40 -19.44 -1.34
C ASP A 22 11.71 -18.37 -0.27
N ASN A 23 11.38 -17.11 -0.54
CA ASN A 23 11.60 -16.02 0.41
C ASN A 23 10.43 -15.92 1.40
N GLU A 24 10.70 -15.45 2.62
CA GLU A 24 9.65 -15.04 3.55
C GLU A 24 9.02 -13.73 3.06
N TRP A 25 7.69 -13.68 3.11
CA TRP A 25 6.91 -12.50 2.76
C TRP A 25 6.26 -11.97 4.03
N HIS A 26 6.36 -10.66 4.21
CA HIS A 26 5.70 -9.93 5.28
C HIS A 26 4.70 -8.97 4.66
N TYR A 27 3.48 -8.96 5.18
CA TYR A 27 2.48 -7.96 4.83
C TYR A 27 2.44 -6.87 5.90
N VAL A 28 2.35 -5.62 5.48
CA VAL A 28 2.16 -4.45 6.35
C VAL A 28 0.88 -3.78 5.88
N SER A 29 -0.16 -3.84 6.71
CA SER A 29 -1.46 -3.22 6.44
C SER A 29 -1.39 -1.70 6.50
N ASP A 30 -2.43 -1.01 6.00
CA ASP A 30 -2.49 0.45 6.04
C ASP A 30 -2.40 1.00 7.48
N GLU A 31 -2.97 0.28 8.45
CA GLU A 31 -2.92 0.63 9.88
C GLU A 31 -1.51 0.51 10.47
N LEU A 32 -0.72 -0.46 10.00
CA LEU A 32 0.64 -0.72 10.44
C LEU A 32 1.69 0.02 9.60
N ALA A 33 1.31 0.70 8.52
CA ALA A 33 2.23 1.47 7.68
C ALA A 33 3.01 2.53 8.46
N GLN A 34 2.39 3.11 9.50
CA GLN A 34 3.04 4.06 10.41
C GLN A 34 4.15 3.45 11.29
N THR A 35 4.25 2.12 11.33
CA THR A 35 5.34 1.41 12.03
C THR A 35 6.60 1.32 11.18
N ILE A 36 6.52 1.64 9.87
CA ILE A 36 7.68 1.68 8.99
C ILE A 36 8.54 2.88 9.37
N SER A 37 9.81 2.62 9.66
CA SER A 37 10.79 3.67 9.94
C SER A 37 12.14 3.32 9.31
N LEU A 38 12.80 4.32 8.75
CA LEU A 38 14.14 4.23 8.19
C LEU A 38 15.03 5.29 8.85
N GLY A 39 16.00 4.83 9.63
CA GLY A 39 16.85 5.72 10.42
C GLY A 39 18.16 5.08 10.87
N PRO A 40 19.05 5.85 11.51
CA PRO A 40 20.24 5.29 12.17
C PRO A 40 19.84 4.30 13.27
N ALA A 41 20.67 3.29 13.51
CA ALA A 41 20.46 2.25 14.51
C ALA A 41 20.48 2.76 15.98
N GLY A 42 20.87 4.02 16.20
CA GLY A 42 20.91 4.68 17.50
C GLY A 42 20.83 6.19 17.35
N ASP A 43 21.35 6.93 18.34
CA ASP A 43 21.18 8.38 18.45
C ASP A 43 22.05 9.22 17.48
N GLY A 44 22.46 8.65 16.34
CA GLY A 44 23.20 9.37 15.30
C GLY A 44 24.70 9.48 15.56
N GLU A 45 25.26 8.57 16.36
CA GLU A 45 26.69 8.49 16.60
C GLU A 45 27.45 8.01 15.36
N GLU A 46 28.73 8.38 15.27
CA GLU A 46 29.58 8.03 14.14
C GLU A 46 29.77 6.52 14.02
N GLY A 47 29.56 5.97 12.81
CA GLY A 47 29.70 4.54 12.52
C GLY A 47 28.43 3.69 12.72
N GLN A 48 27.29 4.29 13.06
CA GLN A 48 26.02 3.58 13.14
C GLN A 48 25.48 3.23 11.75
N ASP A 49 24.98 2.00 11.60
CA ASP A 49 24.29 1.57 10.38
C ASP A 49 22.87 2.15 10.32
N TRP A 50 22.28 2.10 9.12
CA TRP A 50 20.87 2.40 8.93
C TRP A 50 20.05 1.14 9.13
N VAL A 51 18.85 1.30 9.70
CA VAL A 51 17.91 0.20 9.92
C VAL A 51 16.56 0.59 9.32
N LEU A 52 16.03 -0.29 8.48
CA LEU A 52 14.62 -0.29 8.10
C LEU A 52 13.88 -1.15 9.12
N THR A 53 12.88 -0.57 9.77
CA THR A 53 12.01 -1.28 10.72
C THR A 53 10.58 -1.24 10.23
N TYR A 54 9.83 -2.31 10.49
CA TYR A 54 8.39 -2.38 10.26
C TYR A 54 7.79 -3.46 11.17
N THR A 55 6.49 -3.37 11.44
CA THR A 55 5.74 -4.41 12.14
C THR A 55 4.79 -5.04 11.14
N PRO A 56 4.97 -6.32 10.79
CA PRO A 56 4.07 -7.00 9.87
C PRO A 56 2.75 -7.35 10.55
N GLU A 57 1.73 -7.51 9.73
CA GLU A 57 0.45 -8.05 10.13
C GLU A 57 0.57 -9.54 10.49
N ARG A 58 -0.26 -9.99 11.44
CA ARG A 58 -0.36 -11.39 11.87
C ARG A 58 -1.82 -11.74 12.08
N ARG A 59 -2.13 -13.04 12.13
CA ARG A 59 -3.50 -13.47 12.44
C ARG A 59 -3.97 -13.00 13.81
N ASP A 60 -3.07 -12.98 14.79
CA ASP A 60 -3.31 -12.51 16.14
C ASP A 60 -2.43 -11.28 16.43
N ASP A 61 -3.02 -10.20 16.95
CA ASP A 61 -2.34 -8.94 17.25
C ASP A 61 -1.16 -9.10 18.21
N ASP A 62 -1.27 -10.04 19.15
CA ASP A 62 -0.24 -10.33 20.16
C ASP A 62 1.01 -11.00 19.55
N ASP A 63 0.89 -11.58 18.34
CA ASP A 63 2.00 -12.21 17.62
C ASP A 63 2.76 -11.22 16.72
N ARG A 64 2.32 -9.96 16.66
CA ARG A 64 2.97 -8.92 15.85
C ARG A 64 4.33 -8.53 16.43
N GLU A 65 5.40 -9.06 15.83
CA GLU A 65 6.78 -8.75 16.21
C GLU A 65 7.45 -7.78 15.21
N LYS A 66 8.09 -6.72 15.73
CA LYS A 66 8.81 -5.76 14.89
C LYS A 66 10.04 -6.40 14.25
N VAL A 67 10.15 -6.26 12.92
CA VAL A 67 11.31 -6.69 12.13
C VAL A 67 12.30 -5.54 11.98
N LEU A 68 13.59 -5.84 12.10
CA LEU A 68 14.69 -4.89 11.92
C LEU A 68 15.64 -5.38 10.82
N VAL A 69 15.81 -4.57 9.77
CA VAL A 69 16.68 -4.86 8.63
C VAL A 69 17.85 -3.89 8.64
N ARG A 70 19.05 -4.39 8.95
CA ARG A 70 20.28 -3.60 8.87
C ARG A 70 20.66 -3.36 7.40
N LEU A 71 20.86 -2.10 7.04
CA LEU A 71 21.25 -1.66 5.71
C LEU A 71 22.68 -1.14 5.74
N THR A 72 23.52 -1.70 4.86
CA THR A 72 24.83 -1.10 4.57
C THR A 72 24.65 0.23 3.82
N PRO A 73 25.65 1.13 3.80
CA PRO A 73 25.57 2.35 3.01
C PRO A 73 25.25 2.11 1.53
N ARG A 74 25.75 1.00 0.95
CA ARG A 74 25.42 0.63 -0.43
C ARG A 74 23.96 0.19 -0.56
N ALA A 75 23.47 -0.67 0.33
CA ALA A 75 22.08 -1.12 0.31
C ALA A 75 21.09 0.05 0.48
N LEU A 76 21.39 1.00 1.38
CA LEU A 76 20.61 2.22 1.55
C LEU A 76 20.60 3.06 0.27
N HIS A 77 21.75 3.19 -0.40
CA HIS A 77 21.85 3.95 -1.64
C HIS A 77 21.04 3.30 -2.78
N GLU A 78 21.11 1.98 -2.93
CA GLU A 78 20.29 1.25 -3.92
C GLU A 78 18.79 1.41 -3.62
N LEU A 79 18.37 1.25 -2.35
CA LEU A 79 16.98 1.48 -1.95
C LEU A 79 16.49 2.89 -2.28
N HIS A 80 17.34 3.90 -2.07
CA HIS A 80 17.01 5.27 -2.45
C HIS A 80 16.86 5.43 -3.96
N ILE A 81 17.76 4.85 -4.76
CA ILE A 81 17.68 4.89 -6.23
C ILE A 81 16.38 4.25 -6.72
N GLU A 82 16.02 3.08 -6.19
CA GLU A 82 14.81 2.35 -6.58
C GLU A 82 13.52 3.09 -6.22
N THR A 83 13.52 3.92 -5.16
CA THR A 83 12.28 4.54 -4.64
C THR A 83 12.11 6.03 -4.95
N LYS A 84 13.19 6.79 -5.19
CA LYS A 84 13.15 8.26 -5.25
C LYS A 84 12.27 8.83 -6.37
N ASP A 85 12.15 8.12 -7.50
CA ASP A 85 11.45 8.57 -8.70
C ASP A 85 10.07 7.90 -8.87
N LEU A 86 9.59 7.14 -7.87
CA LEU A 86 8.25 6.58 -7.91
C LEU A 86 7.20 7.70 -7.95
N SER A 87 6.39 7.71 -9.01
CA SER A 87 5.25 8.61 -9.17
C SER A 87 4.17 8.33 -8.12
N VAL A 88 3.23 9.26 -7.95
CA VAL A 88 2.08 9.05 -7.05
C VAL A 88 1.31 7.78 -7.44
N GLU A 89 1.14 7.54 -8.74
CA GLU A 89 0.47 6.33 -9.24
C GLU A 89 1.27 5.07 -8.94
N GLN A 90 2.60 5.10 -9.08
CA GLN A 90 3.46 3.96 -8.77
C GLN A 90 3.50 3.65 -7.26
N ARG A 91 3.43 4.69 -6.41
CA ARG A 91 3.30 4.52 -4.95
C ARG A 91 1.95 3.96 -4.53
N GLN A 92 0.90 4.25 -5.30
CA GLN A 92 -0.48 3.86 -5.05
C GLN A 92 -0.92 2.68 -5.94
N MET A 93 0.03 1.97 -6.56
CA MET A 93 -0.24 0.92 -7.52
C MET A 93 -0.96 -0.23 -6.81
N GLY A 94 -2.25 -0.42 -7.12
CA GLY A 94 -3.14 -1.37 -6.42
C GLY A 94 -4.25 -0.72 -5.58
N HIS A 95 -4.12 0.57 -5.24
CA HIS A 95 -5.12 1.34 -4.45
C HIS A 95 -5.92 2.35 -5.29
N ARG A 96 -5.63 2.45 -6.58
CA ARG A 96 -6.38 3.28 -7.55
C ARG A 96 -6.75 2.45 -8.76
N ALA A 97 -7.88 2.78 -9.38
CA ALA A 97 -8.34 2.20 -10.63
C ALA A 97 -8.80 3.30 -11.59
N GLU A 98 -8.88 2.99 -12.87
CA GLU A 98 -9.45 3.88 -13.86
C GLU A 98 -10.96 4.03 -13.62
N CYS A 99 -11.46 5.26 -13.54
CA CYS A 99 -12.89 5.52 -13.47
C CYS A 99 -13.54 5.18 -14.81
N ASP A 100 -14.48 4.23 -14.81
CA ASP A 100 -15.14 3.74 -16.04
C ASP A 100 -15.92 4.84 -16.80
N LEU A 101 -16.23 5.97 -16.16
CA LEU A 101 -17.01 7.05 -16.76
C LEU A 101 -16.17 8.18 -17.37
N CYS A 102 -15.00 8.48 -16.81
CA CYS A 102 -14.18 9.60 -17.26
C CYS A 102 -12.75 9.23 -17.69
N GLY A 103 -12.32 7.99 -17.44
CA GLY A 103 -10.96 7.51 -17.76
C GLY A 103 -9.86 8.06 -16.83
N GLU A 104 -10.21 8.90 -15.86
CA GLU A 104 -9.26 9.41 -14.87
C GLU A 104 -9.15 8.45 -13.68
N MET A 105 -8.00 8.45 -13.00
CA MET A 105 -7.77 7.58 -11.86
C MET A 105 -8.65 7.97 -10.65
N VAL A 106 -9.30 6.99 -10.02
CA VAL A 106 -10.06 7.12 -8.78
C VAL A 106 -9.42 6.26 -7.68
N ASP A 107 -9.37 6.79 -6.46
CA ASP A 107 -8.92 6.05 -5.29
C ASP A 107 -9.99 4.98 -4.94
N LEU A 108 -9.59 3.72 -4.79
CA LEU A 108 -10.52 2.60 -4.62
C LEU A 108 -11.32 2.69 -3.31
N ASP A 109 -10.75 3.29 -2.26
CA ASP A 109 -11.41 3.58 -0.98
C ASP A 109 -12.56 4.61 -1.13
N ARG A 110 -12.50 5.45 -2.16
CA ARG A 110 -13.48 6.51 -2.46
C ARG A 110 -14.35 6.20 -3.67
N ALA A 111 -14.01 5.16 -4.43
CA ALA A 111 -14.74 4.75 -5.62
C ALA A 111 -16.10 4.15 -5.26
N ILE A 112 -17.09 4.42 -6.10
CA ILE A 112 -18.40 3.76 -6.04
C ILE A 112 -18.53 2.85 -7.26
N PRO A 113 -18.95 1.58 -7.08
CA PRO A 113 -19.13 0.67 -8.20
C PRO A 113 -20.35 1.09 -9.05
N ASN A 114 -20.20 1.08 -10.36
CA ASN A 114 -21.32 1.22 -11.29
C ASN A 114 -22.13 -0.10 -11.39
N ALA A 115 -23.15 -0.14 -12.25
CA ALA A 115 -23.99 -1.34 -12.44
C ALA A 115 -23.22 -2.58 -12.97
N ARG A 116 -22.01 -2.40 -13.51
CA ARG A 116 -21.10 -3.46 -13.97
C ARG A 116 -20.08 -3.87 -12.90
N GLY A 117 -20.06 -3.20 -11.76
CA GLY A 117 -19.07 -3.40 -10.69
C GLY A 117 -17.76 -2.64 -10.89
N GLU A 118 -17.66 -1.81 -11.93
CA GLU A 118 -16.45 -1.03 -12.21
C GLU A 118 -16.38 0.23 -11.33
N PRO A 119 -15.19 0.63 -10.87
CA PRO A 119 -15.01 1.77 -9.98
C PRO A 119 -15.26 3.10 -10.70
N CYS A 120 -15.98 4.02 -10.03
CA CYS A 120 -16.23 5.38 -10.53
C CYS A 120 -15.98 6.43 -9.45
N HIS A 121 -15.58 7.64 -9.84
CA HIS A 121 -15.68 8.80 -8.92
C HIS A 121 -17.15 9.01 -8.53
N LYS A 122 -17.39 9.37 -7.26
CA LYS A 122 -18.75 9.67 -6.77
C LYS A 122 -19.47 10.70 -7.64
N ARG A 123 -18.76 11.75 -8.08
CA ARG A 123 -19.31 12.80 -8.96
C ARG A 123 -19.69 12.26 -10.33
N CYS A 124 -18.81 11.51 -10.98
CA CYS A 124 -19.09 10.92 -12.29
C CYS A 124 -20.30 9.96 -12.22
N TRP A 125 -20.36 9.15 -11.16
CA TRP A 125 -21.49 8.25 -10.92
C TRP A 125 -22.80 9.03 -10.68
N ALA A 126 -22.76 10.12 -9.90
CA ALA A 126 -23.92 10.96 -9.63
C ALA A 126 -24.47 11.61 -10.90
N GLU A 127 -23.60 12.17 -11.73
CA GLU A 127 -23.96 12.77 -13.01
C GLU A 127 -24.53 11.74 -13.99
N TYR A 128 -23.94 10.54 -14.05
CA TYR A 128 -24.40 9.47 -14.93
C TYR A 128 -25.77 8.89 -14.52
N THR A 129 -26.01 8.72 -13.22
CA THR A 129 -27.24 8.10 -12.71
C THR A 129 -28.38 9.10 -12.47
N GLY A 130 -28.09 10.40 -12.49
CA GLY A 130 -29.04 11.42 -12.07
C GLY A 130 -29.31 11.34 -10.57
N ALA A 131 -28.25 11.17 -9.77
CA ALA A 131 -28.37 10.95 -8.33
C ALA A 131 -29.14 12.09 -7.64
N PRO A 132 -29.88 11.78 -6.56
CA PRO A 132 -30.68 12.78 -5.86
C PRO A 132 -29.83 13.91 -5.27
N ASP A 133 -30.40 15.10 -5.08
CA ASP A 133 -29.69 16.27 -4.57
C ASP A 133 -28.93 16.02 -3.27
N TRP A 134 -29.50 15.22 -2.35
CA TRP A 134 -28.86 14.87 -1.07
C TRP A 134 -27.54 14.12 -1.24
N PHE A 135 -27.30 13.47 -2.38
CA PHE A 135 -26.04 12.78 -2.68
C PHE A 135 -24.93 13.77 -3.04
N SER A 136 -25.30 14.92 -3.60
CA SER A 136 -24.36 16.01 -3.93
C SER A 136 -23.72 16.61 -2.68
N ASP A 137 -24.42 16.55 -1.54
CA ASP A 137 -23.92 17.03 -0.24
C ASP A 137 -22.80 16.13 0.35
N TYR A 138 -22.59 14.92 -0.22
CA TYR A 138 -21.58 13.94 0.20
C TYR A 138 -20.47 13.71 -0.85
N LEU A 139 -20.40 14.55 -1.89
CA LEU A 139 -19.36 14.53 -2.92
C LEU A 139 -18.01 15.06 -2.40
#